data_AF-A0A1F9F353-F1
#
_entry.id   AF-A0A1F9F353-F1
#
_cell.length_a   1.000
_cell.length_b   1.000
_cell.length_c   1.000
_cell.angle_alpha   90.00
_cell.angle_beta   90.00
_cell.angle_gamma   90.00
#
_symmetry.space_group_name_H-M   'P 1'
#
loop_
_entity.id
_entity.type
_entity.pdbx_description
1 polymer ?
#
loop_
_entity_poly.entity_id
_entity_poly.type
_entity_poly.pdbx_seq_one_letter_code
_entity_poly.pdbx_strand_id
1 'polypeptide(L)'
;MEAHRMARSSAARWCAIAVFAVVAGVPIACDGCLLTIGETPTGCQMDDGTVLTVGETAAAGDGCNTCICNGSVELVCGTRSCTDAGPAEGEGEGEGEGEGEGEGEGEGEDPGPCPDEDGDGYHACVDPDFPDRRPEVDCDDHRFHVQPNCYEFPETTEDDNCDGENDDWADCECGSPSSAASLAGAMDVCGTWASGQTKTGGAGQFDLVDAYQGVIDGRLRVRVDDPSAPPIIIGNDCELVMSTGDAIGTELDVQAGGCSYNDPDPAGDTNDDYICDLASLTMVLDAPPNVRGFAFDFMFLSHEWPEFLCLEFNDTFYASVETDAVNAGAPANAAFDSFGRPITVNVGFFENPSEWTVPLDGTPFAAAESDVCTVDPDPDCALPSYCNDPDLDVRRGSGSGWLTTTVPVVPGEQGIRLKLS
;
A
#
# COMPACT_ATOMS: atom_id res chain seq x y z
N MET A 1 -57.73 -3.23 2.65
CA MET A 1 -57.80 -2.74 4.05
C MET A 1 -57.57 -3.94 4.94
N GLU A 2 -56.32 -4.33 5.11
CA GLU A 2 -55.91 -5.28 6.14
C GLU A 2 -54.50 -4.88 6.54
N ALA A 3 -54.33 -4.60 7.83
CA ALA A 3 -53.18 -3.96 8.40
C ALA A 3 -52.11 -5.00 8.73
N HIS A 4 -50.94 -4.88 8.10
CA HIS A 4 -49.75 -5.60 8.53
C HIS A 4 -49.15 -4.90 9.76
N ARG A 5 -49.13 -5.65 10.86
CA ARG A 5 -48.38 -5.35 12.09
C ARG A 5 -46.89 -5.28 11.75
N MET A 6 -46.28 -4.10 11.92
CA MET A 6 -44.84 -3.98 12.13
C MET A 6 -44.49 -4.67 13.45
N ALA A 7 -43.78 -5.78 13.35
CA ALA A 7 -43.04 -6.35 14.46
C ALA A 7 -41.88 -5.38 14.78
N ARG A 8 -41.86 -4.89 16.02
CA ARG A 8 -40.66 -4.28 16.60
C ARG A 8 -39.67 -5.42 16.83
N SER A 9 -38.75 -5.59 15.90
CA SER A 9 -37.54 -6.38 16.10
C SER A 9 -36.51 -5.51 16.82
N SER A 10 -35.92 -6.06 17.87
CA SER A 10 -34.80 -5.54 18.63
C SER A 10 -33.61 -5.25 17.71
N ALA A 11 -33.06 -4.04 17.79
CA ALA A 11 -31.93 -3.57 17.00
C ALA A 11 -30.65 -4.37 17.30
N ALA A 12 -30.22 -5.19 16.33
CA ALA A 12 -28.82 -5.56 16.16
C ALA A 12 -28.09 -4.35 15.53
N ARG A 13 -26.81 -4.20 15.89
CA ARG A 13 -25.99 -2.99 15.74
C ARG A 13 -24.71 -3.34 14.99
N TRP A 14 -24.24 -2.39 14.19
CA TRP A 14 -23.42 -2.61 13.00
C TRP A 14 -22.02 -2.02 13.22
N CYS A 15 -20.95 -2.77 12.93
CA CYS A 15 -19.55 -2.34 13.12
C CYS A 15 -18.61 -3.08 12.14
N ALA A 16 -17.97 -2.35 11.22
CA ALA A 16 -16.72 -2.75 10.56
C ALA A 16 -15.54 -2.20 11.34
N ILE A 17 -14.39 -2.88 11.38
CA ILE A 17 -13.15 -2.41 12.02
C ILE A 17 -11.97 -2.63 11.05
N ALA A 18 -11.16 -1.61 10.82
CA ALA A 18 -9.93 -1.70 10.04
C ALA A 18 -8.72 -1.38 10.94
N VAL A 19 -7.71 -2.26 10.92
CA VAL A 19 -6.42 -2.08 11.63
C VAL A 19 -5.37 -1.73 10.59
N PHE A 20 -4.52 -0.72 10.83
CA PHE A 20 -3.49 -0.29 9.89
C PHE A 20 -2.10 -0.27 10.52
N ALA A 21 -1.10 -0.65 9.74
CA ALA A 21 0.30 -0.40 9.99
C ALA A 21 0.94 0.03 8.66
N VAL A 22 1.66 1.15 8.61
CA VAL A 22 2.36 1.55 7.38
C VAL A 22 3.77 1.05 7.49
N VAL A 23 4.24 0.41 6.43
CA VAL A 23 5.66 0.16 6.28
C VAL A 23 6.16 1.26 5.35
N ALA A 24 6.76 2.30 5.93
CA ALA A 24 7.47 3.31 5.16
C ALA A 24 8.68 2.63 4.49
N GLY A 25 8.68 2.64 3.16
CA GLY A 25 9.86 2.40 2.32
C GLY A 25 10.64 1.10 2.58
N VAL A 26 10.14 -0.03 2.07
CA VAL A 26 11.02 -1.19 1.78
C VAL A 26 11.32 -1.17 0.28
N PRO A 27 12.60 -1.15 -0.16
CA PRO A 27 12.91 -1.53 -1.53
C PRO A 27 12.40 -2.95 -1.74
N ILE A 28 11.38 -3.12 -2.60
CA ILE A 28 10.71 -4.40 -2.82
C ILE A 28 11.73 -5.39 -3.42
N ALA A 29 12.34 -6.18 -2.55
CA ALA A 29 12.99 -7.45 -2.85
C ALA A 29 12.21 -8.54 -2.11
N CYS A 30 11.18 -9.08 -2.76
CA CYS A 30 10.46 -10.25 -2.23
C CYS A 30 11.16 -11.54 -2.69
N ASP A 31 11.94 -12.12 -1.79
CA ASP A 31 12.42 -13.50 -1.87
C ASP A 31 11.39 -14.43 -1.21
N GLY A 32 10.64 -15.17 -2.04
CA GLY A 32 10.07 -16.50 -1.78
C GLY A 32 9.01 -16.74 -0.68
N CYS A 33 7.76 -17.01 -1.11
CA CYS A 33 6.87 -18.07 -0.57
C CYS A 33 5.84 -18.50 -1.66
N LEU A 34 6.06 -19.59 -2.44
CA LEU A 34 5.71 -21.03 -2.23
C LEU A 34 4.20 -21.33 -2.45
N LEU A 35 3.66 -22.16 -3.38
CA LEU A 35 4.03 -23.42 -4.08
C LEU A 35 3.17 -23.58 -5.36
N THR A 36 3.60 -24.24 -6.44
CA THR A 36 3.45 -25.71 -6.59
C THR A 36 4.38 -26.29 -7.66
N ILE A 37 5.16 -27.30 -7.23
CA ILE A 37 5.72 -28.44 -7.99
C ILE A 37 5.99 -28.20 -9.49
N GLY A 38 7.20 -27.70 -9.78
CA GLY A 38 7.84 -27.84 -11.08
C GLY A 38 8.29 -26.51 -11.67
N GLU A 39 9.47 -26.04 -11.24
CA GLU A 39 10.31 -25.05 -11.95
C GLU A 39 9.57 -23.80 -12.47
N THR A 40 9.27 -22.83 -11.59
CA THR A 40 8.94 -21.48 -12.02
C THR A 40 10.22 -20.68 -12.30
N PRO A 41 10.31 -19.96 -13.43
CA PRO A 41 11.49 -19.16 -13.75
C PRO A 41 11.59 -17.98 -12.77
N THR A 42 12.69 -17.89 -12.02
CA THR A 42 13.02 -16.77 -11.12
C THR A 42 13.52 -15.54 -11.89
N GLY A 43 13.13 -15.39 -13.15
CA GLY A 43 13.70 -14.39 -14.02
C GLY A 43 13.19 -14.46 -15.44
N CYS A 44 13.44 -13.38 -16.18
CA CYS A 44 13.15 -13.27 -17.59
C CYS A 44 14.28 -13.91 -18.39
N GLN A 45 13.96 -14.77 -19.34
CA GLN A 45 14.95 -15.39 -20.21
C GLN A 45 15.05 -14.61 -21.53
N MET A 46 16.24 -14.14 -21.85
CA MET A 46 16.56 -13.53 -23.15
C MET A 46 16.73 -14.61 -24.23
N ASP A 47 16.66 -14.20 -25.50
CA ASP A 47 16.78 -15.11 -26.65
C ASP A 47 18.15 -15.81 -26.73
N ASP A 48 19.20 -15.22 -26.15
CA ASP A 48 20.55 -15.81 -26.09
C ASP A 48 20.73 -16.82 -24.94
N GLY A 49 19.70 -17.00 -24.10
CA GLY A 49 19.70 -17.89 -22.95
C GLY A 49 20.12 -17.24 -21.64
N THR A 50 20.46 -15.95 -21.63
CA THR A 50 20.72 -15.17 -20.41
C THR A 50 19.44 -15.09 -19.57
N VAL A 51 19.56 -15.27 -18.26
CA VAL A 51 18.44 -15.17 -17.30
C VAL A 51 18.66 -13.92 -16.47
N LEU A 52 17.71 -12.98 -16.55
CA LEU A 52 17.68 -11.75 -15.78
C LEU A 52 16.79 -11.94 -14.56
N THR A 53 17.28 -11.58 -13.38
CA THR A 53 16.43 -11.44 -12.19
C THR A 53 15.55 -10.19 -12.32
N VAL A 54 14.44 -10.15 -11.57
CA VAL A 54 13.53 -8.99 -11.59
C VAL A 54 14.30 -7.72 -11.21
N GLY A 55 14.20 -6.69 -12.04
CA GLY A 55 14.95 -5.44 -11.90
C GLY A 55 16.26 -5.39 -12.68
N GLU A 56 16.84 -6.52 -13.08
CA GLU A 56 18.05 -6.51 -13.91
C GLU A 56 17.75 -6.10 -15.36
N THR A 57 18.71 -5.37 -15.93
CA THR A 57 18.70 -4.95 -17.33
C THR A 57 19.83 -5.63 -18.11
N ALA A 58 19.61 -5.86 -19.40
CA ALA A 58 20.63 -6.37 -20.31
C ALA A 58 20.40 -5.89 -21.75
N ALA A 59 21.47 -5.87 -22.55
CA ALA A 59 21.40 -5.46 -23.95
C ALA A 59 20.55 -6.45 -24.77
N ALA A 60 19.61 -5.94 -25.58
CA ALA A 60 18.67 -6.74 -26.38
C ALA A 60 19.33 -7.51 -27.54
N GLY A 61 20.65 -7.39 -27.72
CA GLY A 61 21.42 -8.07 -28.78
C GLY A 61 21.34 -7.42 -30.16
N ASP A 62 20.57 -6.34 -30.32
CA ASP A 62 20.46 -5.54 -31.56
C ASP A 62 21.41 -4.32 -31.59
N GLY A 63 22.20 -4.14 -30.52
CA GLY A 63 23.23 -3.11 -30.42
C GLY A 63 22.71 -1.73 -30.06
N CYS A 64 21.42 -1.56 -29.77
CA CYS A 64 20.90 -0.25 -29.35
C CYS A 64 19.73 -0.29 -28.35
N ASN A 65 19.06 -1.42 -28.16
CA ASN A 65 18.00 -1.56 -27.17
C ASN A 65 18.48 -2.29 -25.92
N THR A 66 17.83 -1.97 -24.80
CA THR A 66 17.99 -2.64 -23.50
C THR A 66 16.68 -3.31 -23.14
N CYS A 67 16.76 -4.49 -22.52
CA CYS A 67 15.64 -5.21 -21.96
C CYS A 67 15.70 -5.14 -20.43
N ILE A 68 14.56 -4.94 -19.78
CA ILE A 68 14.41 -5.05 -18.33
C ILE A 68 13.49 -6.21 -18.00
N CYS A 69 13.83 -6.97 -16.97
CA CYS A 69 12.90 -7.92 -16.38
C CYS A 69 12.02 -7.21 -15.36
N ASN A 70 10.74 -6.97 -15.69
CA ASN A 70 9.85 -6.22 -14.81
C ASN A 70 9.35 -7.06 -13.61
N GLY A 71 8.64 -6.41 -12.67
CA GLY A 71 8.05 -7.06 -11.49
C GLY A 71 7.04 -8.17 -11.78
N SER A 72 6.57 -8.31 -13.02
CA SER A 72 5.67 -9.37 -13.47
C SER A 72 6.40 -10.52 -14.19
N VAL A 73 7.74 -10.55 -14.16
CA VAL A 73 8.59 -11.52 -14.86
C VAL A 73 8.38 -11.49 -16.38
N GLU A 74 8.08 -10.30 -16.92
CA GLU A 74 8.00 -10.04 -18.35
C GLU A 74 9.24 -9.30 -18.82
N LEU A 75 9.86 -9.80 -19.90
CA LEU A 75 10.98 -9.14 -20.54
C LEU A 75 10.46 -7.99 -21.41
N VAL A 76 10.72 -6.76 -20.99
CA VAL A 76 10.32 -5.55 -21.72
C VAL A 76 11.56 -4.95 -22.36
N CYS A 77 11.65 -5.00 -23.69
CA CYS A 77 12.76 -4.44 -24.45
C CYS A 77 12.36 -3.12 -25.13
N GLY A 78 13.32 -2.20 -25.23
CA GLY A 78 13.19 -1.02 -26.08
C GLY A 78 12.87 -1.40 -27.53
N THR A 79 12.15 -0.52 -28.23
CA THR A 79 11.78 -0.71 -29.65
C THR A 79 12.45 0.32 -30.57
N ARG A 80 13.57 0.89 -30.13
CA ARG A 80 14.32 1.86 -30.92
C ARG A 80 14.85 1.18 -32.17
N SER A 81 14.63 1.81 -33.32
CA SER A 81 15.18 1.32 -34.58
C SER A 81 16.70 1.54 -34.57
N CYS A 82 17.49 0.45 -34.56
CA CYS A 82 18.96 0.50 -34.57
C CYS A 82 19.52 0.86 -35.97
N THR A 83 19.04 1.96 -36.54
CA THR A 83 19.69 2.61 -37.66
C THR A 83 20.72 3.58 -37.08
N ASP A 84 21.91 3.02 -36.82
CA ASP A 84 23.23 3.68 -36.72
C ASP A 84 24.23 2.87 -35.85
N ALA A 85 24.04 1.55 -35.72
CA ALA A 85 25.13 0.65 -35.34
C ALA A 85 26.10 0.53 -36.53
N GLY A 86 27.16 1.34 -36.52
CA GLY A 86 28.25 1.23 -37.48
C GLY A 86 28.83 -0.19 -37.49
N PRO A 87 29.00 -0.83 -38.66
CA PRO A 87 29.65 -2.12 -38.74
C PRO A 87 31.18 -1.97 -38.74
N ALA A 88 31.81 -3.02 -38.23
CA ALA A 88 33.22 -3.31 -38.37
C ALA A 88 33.73 -3.14 -39.82
N GLU A 89 34.98 -2.69 -39.90
CA GLU A 89 35.93 -2.65 -41.01
C GLU A 89 35.44 -3.02 -42.43
N GLY A 90 35.48 -2.04 -43.33
CA GLY A 90 35.42 -2.27 -44.77
C GLY A 90 35.71 -0.98 -45.54
N GLU A 91 36.88 -0.92 -46.19
CA GLU A 91 37.33 0.20 -47.03
C GLU A 91 36.32 0.55 -48.13
N GLY A 92 35.93 1.82 -48.23
CA GLY A 92 35.10 2.32 -49.32
C GLY A 92 35.02 3.85 -49.33
N GLU A 93 35.74 4.47 -50.25
CA GLU A 93 35.72 5.92 -50.52
C GLU A 93 34.32 6.38 -50.98
N GLY A 94 33.76 7.39 -50.33
CA GLY A 94 32.52 8.04 -50.76
C GLY A 94 32.29 9.37 -50.03
N GLU A 95 32.52 10.48 -50.72
CA GLU A 95 32.23 11.84 -50.25
C GLU A 95 30.71 12.08 -50.18
N GLY A 96 30.23 12.60 -49.05
CA GLY A 96 28.84 13.04 -48.89
C GLY A 96 28.68 13.92 -47.65
N GLU A 97 28.56 15.23 -47.88
CA GLU A 97 28.24 16.24 -46.87
C GLU A 97 26.78 16.10 -46.40
N GLY A 98 26.55 16.12 -45.09
CA GLY A 98 25.23 16.12 -44.48
C GLY A 98 25.31 16.52 -43.01
N GLU A 99 25.10 17.82 -42.74
CA GLU A 99 24.91 18.36 -41.40
C GLU A 99 23.55 17.92 -40.84
N GLY A 100 23.56 17.36 -39.64
CA GLY A 100 22.36 16.97 -38.91
C GLY A 100 22.67 16.93 -37.42
N GLU A 101 22.45 18.05 -36.74
CA GLU A 101 22.45 18.14 -35.28
C GLU A 101 21.21 17.40 -34.75
N GLY A 102 21.45 16.34 -33.99
CA GLY A 102 20.44 15.60 -33.24
C GLY A 102 21.00 15.32 -31.85
N GLU A 103 20.45 16.01 -30.85
CA GLU A 103 20.75 15.86 -29.44
C GLU A 103 20.42 14.43 -29.02
N GLY A 104 21.46 13.64 -28.73
CA GLY A 104 21.35 12.35 -28.07
C GLY A 104 21.60 12.56 -26.58
N GLU A 105 20.61 12.28 -25.76
CA GLU A 105 20.77 12.05 -24.33
C GLU A 105 21.66 10.81 -24.18
N GLY A 106 22.94 11.06 -23.91
CA GLY A 106 23.95 10.04 -23.67
C GLY A 106 23.90 9.62 -22.22
N GLU A 107 23.46 8.39 -21.98
CA GLU A 107 24.04 7.58 -20.91
C GLU A 107 25.48 7.26 -21.32
N GLY A 108 26.44 7.85 -20.62
CA GLY A 108 27.86 7.73 -20.95
C GLY A 108 28.70 8.72 -20.16
N GLU A 109 28.90 8.41 -18.88
CA GLU A 109 30.10 8.69 -18.08
C GLU A 109 30.87 9.97 -18.45
N ASP A 110 30.50 11.08 -17.82
CA ASP A 110 31.49 12.15 -17.62
C ASP A 110 32.12 11.93 -16.24
N PRO A 111 33.37 11.43 -16.15
CA PRO A 111 34.10 11.32 -14.90
C PRO A 111 34.59 12.73 -14.52
N GLY A 112 33.64 13.63 -14.33
CA GLY A 112 33.88 14.84 -13.58
C GLY A 112 34.46 14.45 -12.21
N PRO A 113 35.18 15.35 -11.54
CA PRO A 113 35.72 15.12 -10.20
C PRO A 113 34.69 14.65 -9.16
N CYS A 114 33.39 14.77 -9.45
CA CYS A 114 32.28 14.36 -8.59
C CYS A 114 31.53 13.20 -9.25
N PRO A 115 31.84 11.94 -8.89
CA PRO A 115 31.07 10.78 -9.35
C PRO A 115 29.67 10.76 -8.73
N ASP A 116 28.81 9.97 -9.35
CA ASP A 116 27.52 9.47 -8.85
C ASP A 116 27.69 7.94 -8.87
N GLU A 117 28.22 7.39 -7.78
CA GLU A 117 28.67 5.99 -7.70
C GLU A 117 27.50 5.02 -7.50
N ASP A 118 26.37 5.47 -6.94
CA ASP A 118 25.19 4.65 -6.69
C ASP A 118 24.00 4.92 -7.63
N GLY A 119 24.08 5.95 -8.48
CA GLY A 119 23.13 6.24 -9.54
C GLY A 119 21.85 6.92 -9.07
N ASP A 120 21.86 7.60 -7.92
CA ASP A 120 20.71 8.28 -7.34
C ASP A 120 20.46 9.68 -7.93
N GLY A 121 21.40 10.19 -8.74
CA GLY A 121 21.37 11.50 -9.39
C GLY A 121 21.92 12.65 -8.55
N TYR A 122 22.49 12.37 -7.39
CA TYR A 122 23.31 13.26 -6.58
C TYR A 122 24.78 12.89 -6.73
N HIS A 123 25.66 13.75 -6.21
CA HIS A 123 27.11 13.59 -6.41
C HIS A 123 27.85 13.87 -5.11
N ALA A 124 28.96 13.18 -4.89
CA ALA A 124 29.84 13.36 -3.73
C ALA A 124 30.45 14.78 -3.60
N CYS A 125 30.32 15.64 -4.61
CA CYS A 125 30.71 17.05 -4.54
C CYS A 125 29.98 17.95 -5.56
N VAL A 126 30.02 19.26 -5.30
CA VAL A 126 29.59 20.28 -6.28
C VAL A 126 30.70 20.48 -7.31
N ASP A 127 30.40 20.20 -8.58
CA ASP A 127 31.32 20.41 -9.69
C ASP A 127 31.10 21.79 -10.35
N PRO A 128 32.05 22.75 -10.23
CA PRO A 128 31.92 24.07 -10.83
C PRO A 128 31.85 24.06 -12.36
N ASP A 129 32.35 23.00 -13.00
CA ASP A 129 32.33 22.86 -14.46
C ASP A 129 30.96 22.36 -14.96
N PHE A 130 30.08 21.92 -14.06
CA PHE A 130 28.70 21.49 -14.36
C PHE A 130 27.68 22.26 -13.51
N PRO A 131 27.51 23.57 -13.75
CA PRO A 131 26.61 24.42 -12.97
C PRO A 131 25.12 24.07 -13.11
N ASP A 132 24.77 23.22 -14.09
CA ASP A 132 23.40 22.74 -14.29
C ASP A 132 23.07 21.52 -13.42
N ARG A 133 24.06 20.90 -12.76
CA ARG A 133 23.83 19.83 -11.77
C ARG A 133 23.20 20.40 -10.49
N ARG A 134 22.55 19.53 -9.73
CA ARG A 134 22.02 19.87 -8.41
C ARG A 134 23.17 20.35 -7.50
N PRO A 135 23.00 21.48 -6.79
CA PRO A 135 24.04 22.01 -5.92
C PRO A 135 24.14 21.28 -4.57
N GLU A 136 23.17 20.43 -4.24
CA GLU A 136 23.21 19.59 -3.04
C GLU A 136 24.21 18.42 -3.22
N VAL A 137 24.88 18.04 -2.13
CA VAL A 137 25.96 17.04 -2.13
C VAL A 137 25.47 15.77 -1.46
N ASP A 138 25.74 14.64 -2.11
CA ASP A 138 25.59 13.32 -1.50
C ASP A 138 26.66 13.09 -0.42
N CYS A 139 26.20 12.73 0.77
CA CYS A 139 27.04 12.45 1.92
C CYS A 139 27.51 10.99 2.01
N ASP A 140 26.90 10.04 1.27
CA ASP A 140 27.36 8.65 1.05
C ASP A 140 26.99 8.12 -0.36
N ASP A 141 27.78 8.52 -1.35
CA ASP A 141 27.71 8.16 -2.78
C ASP A 141 27.85 6.64 -3.09
N HIS A 142 27.89 5.77 -2.07
CA HIS A 142 27.85 4.32 -2.24
C HIS A 142 26.49 3.71 -1.90
N ARG A 143 25.51 4.52 -1.49
CA ARG A 143 24.22 4.09 -0.98
C ARG A 143 23.10 4.98 -1.52
N PHE A 144 22.40 4.45 -2.52
CA PHE A 144 21.31 5.15 -3.21
C PHE A 144 20.16 5.73 -2.34
N HIS A 145 20.10 5.38 -1.05
CA HIS A 145 19.10 5.87 -0.10
C HIS A 145 19.61 7.01 0.79
N VAL A 146 20.91 7.30 0.77
CA VAL A 146 21.55 8.38 1.50
C VAL A 146 21.76 9.53 0.52
N GLN A 147 20.95 10.58 0.60
CA GLN A 147 21.00 11.68 -0.36
C GLN A 147 20.25 12.92 0.13
N PRO A 148 20.52 14.12 -0.42
CA PRO A 148 19.82 15.33 -0.02
C PRO A 148 18.29 15.24 -0.07
N ASN A 149 17.65 15.53 1.07
CA ASN A 149 16.19 15.49 1.28
C ASN A 149 15.56 14.08 1.23
N CYS A 150 16.34 13.04 1.54
CA CYS A 150 15.82 11.69 1.73
C CYS A 150 14.98 11.51 2.99
N TYR A 151 14.40 10.31 3.12
CA TYR A 151 13.78 9.87 4.36
C TYR A 151 14.85 9.36 5.32
N GLU A 152 14.85 9.87 6.55
CA GLU A 152 15.65 9.34 7.65
C GLU A 152 15.10 8.00 8.11
N PHE A 153 15.89 6.94 7.95
CA PHE A 153 15.50 5.63 8.45
C PHE A 153 15.66 5.60 9.96
N PRO A 154 14.63 5.18 10.71
CA PRO A 154 14.75 5.06 12.15
C PRO A 154 15.81 4.01 12.52
N GLU A 155 16.47 4.24 13.64
CA GLU A 155 17.46 3.33 14.25
C GLU A 155 18.77 3.14 13.47
N THR A 156 19.12 4.06 12.57
CA THR A 156 20.44 4.10 11.97
C THR A 156 21.37 5.01 12.78
N THR A 157 22.59 5.23 12.30
CA THR A 157 23.46 6.30 12.84
C THR A 157 23.97 7.16 11.69
N GLU A 158 23.28 7.06 10.56
CA GLU A 158 23.63 7.64 9.27
C GLU A 158 22.75 8.88 9.07
N ASP A 159 23.27 9.85 8.32
CA ASP A 159 22.53 11.07 7.96
C ASP A 159 21.95 10.78 6.58
N ASP A 160 20.77 10.12 6.54
CA ASP A 160 20.22 9.60 5.30
C ASP A 160 19.76 10.73 4.36
N ASN A 161 19.44 11.90 4.91
CA ASN A 161 18.92 13.05 4.17
C ASN A 161 20.00 14.11 3.83
N CYS A 162 21.24 13.91 4.26
CA CYS A 162 22.41 14.77 4.08
C CYS A 162 22.24 16.23 4.56
N ASP A 163 21.49 16.47 5.64
CA ASP A 163 21.32 17.81 6.23
C ASP A 163 22.37 18.16 7.31
N GLY A 164 23.23 17.20 7.65
CA GLY A 164 24.32 17.34 8.62
C GLY A 164 23.92 17.02 10.06
N GLU A 165 22.68 16.60 10.30
CA GLU A 165 22.18 16.09 11.56
C GLU A 165 21.86 14.60 11.39
N ASN A 166 22.32 13.75 12.32
CA ASN A 166 21.75 12.40 12.42
C ASN A 166 20.53 12.55 13.32
N ASP A 167 19.41 12.88 12.68
CA ASP A 167 18.15 13.19 13.34
C ASP A 167 17.08 12.12 13.14
N ASP A 168 17.51 10.84 13.01
CA ASP A 168 16.71 9.61 13.12
C ASP A 168 15.39 9.92 13.79
N TRP A 169 14.35 10.12 12.97
CA TRP A 169 13.12 10.70 13.50
C TRP A 169 12.65 9.82 14.65
N ALA A 170 12.41 10.46 15.79
CA ALA A 170 11.78 9.79 16.91
C ALA A 170 10.48 9.17 16.40
N ASP A 171 10.33 7.85 16.61
CA ASP A 171 9.12 7.08 16.31
C ASP A 171 7.88 7.96 16.49
N CYS A 172 7.00 7.95 15.50
CA CYS A 172 5.79 8.75 15.55
C CYS A 172 5.06 8.49 16.88
N GLU A 173 5.07 9.48 17.79
CA GLU A 173 4.53 9.25 19.13
C GLU A 173 3.04 8.90 19.05
N CYS A 174 2.65 7.81 19.70
CA CYS A 174 1.27 7.43 19.86
C CYS A 174 0.51 8.49 20.67
N GLY A 175 -0.18 9.38 19.96
CA GLY A 175 -0.92 10.47 20.57
C GLY A 175 -2.32 10.06 21.04
N SER A 176 -3.24 11.01 21.06
CA SER A 176 -4.66 10.75 21.35
C SER A 176 -5.42 10.33 20.08
N PRO A 177 -6.31 9.30 20.13
CA PRO A 177 -7.14 8.90 18.99
C PRO A 177 -8.11 9.99 18.52
N SER A 178 -8.31 11.05 19.32
CA SER A 178 -9.11 12.22 18.92
C SER A 178 -8.45 13.08 17.83
N SER A 179 -7.14 12.96 17.61
CA SER A 179 -6.36 13.81 16.70
C SER A 179 -6.03 13.04 15.42
N ALA A 180 -6.36 13.61 14.26
CA ALA A 180 -6.01 13.00 12.96
C ALA A 180 -4.50 12.82 12.78
N ALA A 181 -3.68 13.75 13.33
CA ALA A 181 -2.23 13.63 13.30
C ALA A 181 -1.72 12.46 14.14
N SER A 182 -2.35 12.15 15.29
CA SER A 182 -1.97 10.97 16.08
C SER A 182 -2.38 9.67 15.41
N LEU A 183 -3.54 9.67 14.72
CA LEU A 183 -4.00 8.50 13.96
C LEU A 183 -3.06 8.20 12.79
N ALA A 184 -2.60 9.24 12.08
CA ALA A 184 -1.56 9.12 11.07
C ALA A 184 -0.21 8.70 11.69
N GLY A 185 0.13 9.23 12.87
CA GLY A 185 1.33 8.82 13.59
C GLY A 185 1.33 7.33 13.97
N ALA A 186 0.20 6.75 14.36
CA ALA A 186 0.05 5.30 14.59
C ALA A 186 0.10 4.46 13.29
N MET A 187 0.19 5.15 12.15
CA MET A 187 0.47 4.58 10.85
C MET A 187 1.86 5.01 10.40
N ASP A 188 2.80 5.32 11.29
CA ASP A 188 4.14 5.81 10.93
C ASP A 188 4.18 7.01 9.95
N VAL A 189 3.07 7.76 9.87
CA VAL A 189 2.93 8.96 9.04
C VAL A 189 3.08 10.19 9.93
N CYS A 190 4.32 10.64 10.08
CA CYS A 190 4.68 11.86 10.78
C CYS A 190 5.85 12.59 10.09
N GLY A 191 6.26 13.74 10.63
CA GLY A 191 7.37 14.52 10.05
C GLY A 191 6.95 15.47 8.93
N THR A 192 7.94 15.86 8.11
CA THR A 192 7.81 16.93 7.10
C THR A 192 7.06 16.50 5.85
N TRP A 193 7.07 15.21 5.52
CA TRP A 193 6.38 14.65 4.35
C TRP A 193 4.88 14.45 4.58
N ALA A 194 4.40 14.57 5.82
CA ALA A 194 2.98 14.51 6.14
C ALA A 194 2.40 15.93 6.32
N SER A 195 2.10 16.61 5.22
CA SER A 195 1.73 18.04 5.22
C SER A 195 0.30 18.35 5.66
N GLY A 196 -0.58 17.35 5.84
CA GLY A 196 -1.88 17.57 6.46
C GLY A 196 -2.67 16.31 6.79
N GLN A 197 -3.44 16.35 7.88
CA GLN A 197 -4.26 15.22 8.32
C GLN A 197 -5.63 15.72 8.78
N THR A 198 -6.69 15.05 8.33
CA THR A 198 -8.07 15.32 8.75
C THR A 198 -8.83 14.02 8.93
N LYS A 199 -9.88 14.03 9.75
CA LYS A 199 -10.74 12.87 9.93
C LYS A 199 -12.22 13.25 9.93
N THR A 200 -13.06 12.32 9.51
CA THR A 200 -14.52 12.41 9.54
C THR A 200 -15.05 11.24 10.33
N GLY A 201 -15.93 11.51 11.29
CA GLY A 201 -16.52 10.51 12.17
C GLY A 201 -16.55 10.96 13.64
N GLY A 202 -17.30 10.23 14.46
CA GLY A 202 -17.38 10.39 15.90
C GLY A 202 -16.11 9.94 16.63
N ALA A 203 -15.95 10.36 17.89
CA ALA A 203 -14.76 10.03 18.67
C ALA A 203 -14.61 8.53 18.96
N GLY A 204 -15.71 7.76 19.01
CA GLY A 204 -15.67 6.31 19.20
C GLY A 204 -15.36 5.50 17.94
N GLN A 205 -15.35 6.13 16.76
CA GLN A 205 -15.04 5.46 15.49
C GLN A 205 -13.53 5.34 15.23
N PHE A 206 -12.70 5.86 16.13
CA PHE A 206 -11.24 5.85 16.02
C PHE A 206 -10.65 5.47 17.36
N ASP A 207 -9.71 4.54 17.34
CA ASP A 207 -8.90 4.21 18.51
C ASP A 207 -7.44 3.96 18.09
N LEU A 208 -6.56 3.95 19.08
CA LEU A 208 -5.17 3.59 18.93
C LEU A 208 -4.89 2.42 19.86
N VAL A 209 -4.41 1.31 19.29
CA VAL A 209 -4.12 0.13 20.10
C VAL A 209 -2.61 -0.02 20.21
N ASP A 210 -2.12 0.14 21.43
CA ASP A 210 -0.72 0.04 21.80
C ASP A 210 -0.47 -1.33 22.47
N ALA A 211 0.64 -2.00 22.16
CA ALA A 211 1.02 -3.23 22.88
C ALA A 211 1.21 -2.97 24.38
N TYR A 212 1.48 -1.74 24.80
CA TYR A 212 1.63 -1.36 26.19
C TYR A 212 0.32 -1.43 26.99
N GLN A 213 -0.85 -1.31 26.35
CA GLN A 213 -2.13 -1.53 27.04
C GLN A 213 -2.46 -3.02 27.27
N GLY A 214 -1.63 -3.93 26.74
CA GLY A 214 -1.77 -5.38 26.96
C GLY A 214 -3.03 -5.99 26.32
N VAL A 215 -3.67 -5.24 25.41
CA VAL A 215 -4.85 -5.64 24.64
C VAL A 215 -4.44 -6.33 23.34
N ILE A 216 -3.27 -5.97 22.80
CA ILE A 216 -2.62 -6.68 21.70
C ILE A 216 -1.57 -7.61 22.30
N ASP A 217 -1.78 -8.92 22.17
CA ASP A 217 -0.67 -9.89 22.26
C ASP A 217 0.32 -9.52 21.15
N GLY A 218 1.63 -9.55 21.42
CA GLY A 218 2.65 -9.18 20.43
C GLY A 218 2.54 -9.93 19.09
N ARG A 219 1.68 -10.95 19.01
CA ARG A 219 1.22 -11.68 17.83
C ARG A 219 0.44 -10.87 16.79
N LEU A 220 -0.26 -9.78 17.13
CA LEU A 220 -0.97 -8.98 16.11
C LEU A 220 0.02 -8.22 15.21
N ARG A 221 1.13 -7.79 15.81
CA ARG A 221 2.29 -7.21 15.12
C ARG A 221 3.11 -8.22 14.34
N VAL A 222 2.83 -9.51 14.48
CA VAL A 222 3.60 -10.56 13.80
C VAL A 222 2.96 -10.87 12.47
N ARG A 223 3.61 -10.43 11.40
CA ARG A 223 3.39 -11.03 10.08
C ARG A 223 4.14 -12.36 10.02
N VAL A 224 3.41 -13.45 9.78
CA VAL A 224 4.00 -14.76 9.47
C VAL A 224 3.82 -15.03 7.98
N ASP A 225 4.57 -14.33 7.13
CA ASP A 225 4.60 -14.64 5.69
C ASP A 225 5.27 -15.99 5.44
N ASP A 226 6.28 -16.32 6.25
CA ASP A 226 6.99 -17.58 6.24
C ASP A 226 7.01 -18.17 7.66
N PRO A 227 6.37 -19.34 7.90
CA PRO A 227 6.39 -19.99 9.22
C PRO A 227 7.78 -20.48 9.66
N SER A 228 8.77 -20.44 8.77
CA SER A 228 10.17 -20.74 9.04
C SER A 228 11.05 -19.50 9.28
N ALA A 229 10.55 -18.29 8.96
CA ALA A 229 11.19 -17.02 9.26
C ALA A 229 10.81 -16.53 10.67
N PRO A 230 11.67 -15.72 11.32
CA PRO A 230 11.25 -15.01 12.52
C PRO A 230 10.09 -14.05 12.19
N PRO A 231 9.15 -13.87 13.13
CA PRO A 231 8.14 -12.82 13.06
C PRO A 231 8.68 -11.46 12.61
N ILE A 232 8.07 -10.86 11.59
CA ILE A 232 8.29 -9.44 11.27
C ILE A 232 7.37 -8.65 12.19
N ILE A 233 7.92 -7.74 12.99
CA ILE A 233 7.16 -6.75 13.76
C ILE A 233 6.75 -5.66 12.77
N ILE A 234 5.46 -5.47 12.54
CA ILE A 234 4.95 -4.41 11.66
C ILE A 234 4.78 -3.11 12.48
N GLY A 235 5.40 -2.03 12.01
CA GLY A 235 5.18 -0.65 12.47
C GLY A 235 5.72 -0.31 13.86
N ASN A 236 5.40 0.91 14.29
CA ASN A 236 5.69 1.42 15.63
C ASN A 236 4.91 0.73 16.75
N ASP A 237 5.01 1.27 17.96
CA ASP A 237 4.34 0.68 19.13
C ASP A 237 2.80 0.76 19.11
N CYS A 238 2.17 1.33 18.08
CA CYS A 238 0.73 1.50 18.02
C CYS A 238 0.14 1.19 16.65
N GLU A 239 -1.09 0.69 16.66
CA GLU A 239 -1.87 0.44 15.46
C GLU A 239 -3.08 1.36 15.44
N LEU A 240 -3.37 1.93 14.27
CA LEU A 240 -4.62 2.66 14.06
C LEU A 240 -5.76 1.67 13.95
N VAL A 241 -6.83 1.92 14.72
CA VAL A 241 -8.12 1.27 14.54
C VAL A 241 -9.14 2.29 14.07
N MET A 242 -9.77 2.01 12.93
CA MET A 242 -10.94 2.73 12.43
C MET A 242 -12.14 1.82 12.45
N SER A 243 -13.30 2.31 12.88
CA SER A 243 -14.53 1.54 12.84
C SER A 243 -15.70 2.38 12.37
N THR A 244 -16.58 1.82 11.53
CA THR A 244 -17.87 2.46 11.27
C THR A 244 -18.69 2.56 12.56
N GLY A 245 -18.55 1.61 13.50
CA GLY A 245 -19.12 1.66 14.85
C GLY A 245 -18.11 2.05 15.93
N ASP A 246 -17.91 1.21 16.95
CA ASP A 246 -17.05 1.51 18.09
C ASP A 246 -15.69 0.80 18.01
N ALA A 247 -14.66 1.58 17.69
CA ALA A 247 -13.28 1.16 17.60
C ALA A 247 -12.69 0.71 18.95
N ILE A 248 -13.31 1.06 20.08
CA ILE A 248 -12.85 0.65 21.42
C ILE A 248 -13.42 -0.74 21.78
N GLY A 249 -14.43 -1.22 21.03
CA GLY A 249 -15.06 -2.52 21.23
C GLY A 249 -15.89 -2.64 22.50
N THR A 250 -16.58 -1.57 22.89
CA THR A 250 -17.58 -1.62 23.98
C THR A 250 -18.94 -2.16 23.52
N GLU A 251 -19.04 -2.62 22.27
CA GLU A 251 -20.29 -3.04 21.59
C GLU A 251 -21.37 -1.95 21.53
N LEU A 252 -20.97 -0.69 21.77
CA LEU A 252 -21.87 0.44 21.67
C LEU A 252 -21.89 0.93 20.24
N ASP A 253 -23.08 1.04 19.66
CA ASP A 253 -23.27 1.85 18.48
C ASP A 253 -23.04 3.32 18.86
N VAL A 254 -21.87 3.85 18.48
CA VAL A 254 -21.44 5.22 18.76
C VAL A 254 -21.89 6.21 17.68
N GLN A 255 -22.65 5.76 16.68
CA GLN A 255 -23.09 6.60 15.58
C GLN A 255 -24.34 7.40 15.93
N ALA A 256 -24.42 8.61 15.37
CA ALA A 256 -25.65 9.38 15.35
C ALA A 256 -26.48 8.92 14.15
N GLY A 257 -27.56 8.15 14.38
CA GLY A 257 -28.35 7.58 13.27
C GLY A 257 -28.75 8.59 12.19
N GLY A 258 -28.46 8.27 10.92
CA GLY A 258 -28.89 9.02 9.73
C GLY A 258 -27.92 8.87 8.54
N CYS A 259 -28.43 8.47 7.38
CA CYS A 259 -27.64 8.30 6.15
C CYS A 259 -27.51 9.65 5.44
N SER A 260 -26.33 10.24 5.58
CA SER A 260 -26.06 11.63 5.17
C SER A 260 -24.66 11.85 4.59
N TYR A 261 -23.83 10.80 4.58
CA TYR A 261 -22.54 10.83 3.92
C TYR A 261 -22.71 10.32 2.50
N ASN A 262 -22.02 10.94 1.56
CA ASN A 262 -21.88 10.37 0.23
C ASN A 262 -20.97 9.14 0.31
N ASP A 263 -21.29 8.11 -0.46
CA ASP A 263 -20.39 6.97 -0.65
C ASP A 263 -18.98 7.45 -1.06
N PRO A 264 -17.91 7.05 -0.34
CA PRO A 264 -16.55 7.41 -0.65
C PRO A 264 -15.96 6.68 -1.87
N ASP A 265 -16.69 5.78 -2.54
CA ASP A 265 -16.23 5.10 -3.76
C ASP A 265 -15.75 6.10 -4.83
N PRO A 266 -14.45 6.13 -5.16
CA PRO A 266 -13.93 7.02 -6.20
C PRO A 266 -14.42 6.68 -7.61
N ALA A 267 -14.92 5.47 -7.85
CA ALA A 267 -15.51 5.05 -9.12
C ALA A 267 -17.04 5.23 -9.18
N GLY A 268 -17.67 5.58 -8.04
CA GLY A 268 -19.12 5.69 -7.91
C GLY A 268 -19.71 6.87 -8.70
N ASP A 269 -20.94 6.68 -9.19
CA ASP A 269 -21.71 7.77 -9.80
C ASP A 269 -22.01 8.83 -8.74
N THR A 270 -21.41 10.01 -8.91
CA THR A 270 -21.46 11.08 -7.90
C THR A 270 -22.91 11.49 -7.58
N ASN A 271 -23.33 11.24 -6.33
CA ASN A 271 -24.27 12.04 -5.49
C ASN A 271 -25.61 11.43 -5.02
N ASP A 272 -25.96 10.17 -5.31
CA ASP A 272 -27.26 9.63 -4.86
C ASP A 272 -27.18 8.48 -3.83
N ASP A 273 -26.00 7.88 -3.63
CA ASP A 273 -25.81 6.81 -2.64
C ASP A 273 -25.37 7.39 -1.30
N TYR A 274 -26.29 7.37 -0.35
CA TYR A 274 -26.05 7.80 1.03
C TYR A 274 -25.70 6.62 1.91
N ILE A 275 -24.52 6.67 2.50
CA ILE A 275 -24.11 5.72 3.54
C ILE A 275 -24.49 6.24 4.92
N CYS A 276 -24.79 5.30 5.81
CA CYS A 276 -25.31 5.56 7.15
C CYS A 276 -24.19 5.81 8.15
N ASP A 277 -23.02 5.26 7.87
CA ASP A 277 -21.85 5.29 8.72
C ASP A 277 -20.57 5.39 7.93
N LEU A 278 -19.77 6.38 8.31
CA LEU A 278 -18.48 6.66 7.70
C LEU A 278 -17.48 6.99 8.81
N ALA A 279 -16.34 6.33 8.77
CA ALA A 279 -15.16 6.72 9.50
C ALA A 279 -14.05 6.89 8.48
N SER A 280 -13.52 8.11 8.31
CA SER A 280 -12.46 8.35 7.33
C SER A 280 -11.28 9.09 7.93
N LEU A 281 -10.07 8.68 7.56
CA LEU A 281 -8.82 9.41 7.79
C LEU A 281 -8.28 9.86 6.43
N THR A 282 -8.03 11.15 6.27
CA THR A 282 -7.39 11.73 5.08
C THR A 282 -6.05 12.31 5.44
N MET A 283 -5.02 11.89 4.72
CA MET A 283 -3.65 12.34 4.84
C MET A 283 -3.23 13.01 3.52
N VAL A 284 -2.44 14.07 3.64
CA VAL A 284 -1.76 14.74 2.54
C VAL A 284 -0.28 14.47 2.71
N LEU A 285 0.33 13.85 1.70
CA LEU A 285 1.69 13.35 1.70
C LEU A 285 2.51 14.06 0.62
N ASP A 286 3.79 14.24 0.89
CA ASP A 286 4.78 14.78 -0.01
C ASP A 286 5.84 13.71 -0.25
N ALA A 287 5.94 13.18 -1.47
CA ALA A 287 6.88 12.13 -1.82
C ALA A 287 8.31 12.70 -1.88
N PRO A 288 9.29 12.06 -1.20
CA PRO A 288 10.69 12.40 -1.39
C PRO A 288 11.16 12.22 -2.85
N PRO A 289 12.25 12.89 -3.28
CA PRO A 289 12.72 12.88 -4.67
C PRO A 289 13.10 11.49 -5.24
N ASN A 290 13.38 10.51 -4.39
CA ASN A 290 13.79 9.16 -4.75
C ASN A 290 12.73 8.09 -4.44
N VAL A 291 11.60 8.48 -3.83
CA VAL A 291 10.51 7.57 -3.50
C VAL A 291 9.57 7.43 -4.70
N ARG A 292 9.33 6.17 -5.11
CA ARG A 292 8.48 5.82 -6.26
C ARG A 292 7.12 5.24 -5.87
N GLY A 293 6.90 5.03 -4.59
CA GLY A 293 5.64 4.53 -4.05
C GLY A 293 5.68 4.40 -2.55
N PHE A 294 4.52 4.10 -1.97
CA PHE A 294 4.38 3.74 -0.57
C PHE A 294 3.56 2.45 -0.46
N ALA A 295 3.69 1.78 0.68
CA ALA A 295 2.91 0.60 1.01
C ALA A 295 2.31 0.75 2.40
N PHE A 296 1.15 0.14 2.62
CA PHE A 296 0.59 0.00 3.95
C PHE A 296 -0.09 -1.35 4.10
N ASP A 297 0.04 -1.90 5.29
CA ASP A 297 -0.61 -3.11 5.71
C ASP A 297 -1.91 -2.76 6.44
N PHE A 298 -2.95 -3.55 6.20
CA PHE A 298 -4.21 -3.40 6.89
C PHE A 298 -4.93 -4.74 7.08
N MET A 299 -5.81 -4.79 8.08
CA MET A 299 -6.80 -5.85 8.24
C MET A 299 -8.18 -5.24 8.10
N PHE A 300 -9.04 -5.85 7.29
CA PHE A 300 -10.46 -5.50 7.23
C PHE A 300 -11.27 -6.53 8.02
N LEU A 301 -11.97 -6.07 9.05
CA LEU A 301 -12.82 -6.86 9.94
C LEU A 301 -14.26 -6.38 9.81
N SER A 302 -15.21 -7.30 9.88
CA SER A 302 -16.63 -6.94 9.93
C SER A 302 -17.38 -7.86 10.88
N HIS A 303 -18.19 -7.26 11.76
CA HIS A 303 -19.12 -7.96 12.63
C HIS A 303 -20.33 -8.52 11.86
N GLU A 304 -20.60 -7.98 10.68
CA GLU A 304 -21.73 -8.33 9.81
C GLU A 304 -21.52 -9.65 9.06
N TRP A 305 -20.30 -10.17 9.05
CA TRP A 305 -20.02 -11.44 8.41
C TRP A 305 -20.44 -12.63 9.30
N PRO A 306 -21.06 -13.69 8.75
CA PRO A 306 -21.48 -13.88 7.36
C PRO A 306 -22.95 -13.51 7.10
N GLU A 307 -23.62 -12.82 8.04
CA GLU A 307 -25.05 -12.50 7.96
C GLU A 307 -25.39 -11.61 6.75
N PHE A 308 -24.46 -10.75 6.33
CA PHE A 308 -24.68 -9.75 5.26
C PHE A 308 -23.99 -10.08 3.95
N LEU A 309 -23.54 -11.33 3.79
CA LEU A 309 -23.07 -11.80 2.50
C LEU A 309 -24.17 -11.68 1.45
N CYS A 310 -23.83 -11.12 0.29
CA CYS A 310 -24.73 -10.97 -0.84
C CYS A 310 -25.93 -10.04 -0.60
N LEU A 311 -25.86 -9.15 0.40
CA LEU A 311 -26.87 -8.13 0.66
C LEU A 311 -26.39 -6.73 0.26
N GLU A 312 -27.36 -5.82 0.06
CA GLU A 312 -27.10 -4.40 -0.26
C GLU A 312 -26.53 -3.63 0.93
N PHE A 313 -26.73 -4.11 2.16
CA PHE A 313 -26.08 -3.61 3.36
C PHE A 313 -24.76 -4.36 3.50
N ASN A 314 -23.66 -3.70 3.13
CA ASN A 314 -22.33 -4.28 3.24
C ASN A 314 -21.35 -3.26 3.81
N ASP A 315 -20.50 -3.72 4.72
CA ASP A 315 -19.30 -2.97 5.06
C ASP A 315 -18.33 -3.02 3.88
N THR A 316 -17.75 -1.86 3.56
CA THR A 316 -16.77 -1.69 2.50
C THR A 316 -15.62 -0.82 3.00
N PHE A 317 -14.40 -1.14 2.58
CA PHE A 317 -13.21 -0.37 2.86
C PHE A 317 -12.62 0.18 1.57
N TYR A 318 -12.34 1.49 1.55
CA TYR A 318 -11.68 2.16 0.45
C TYR A 318 -10.38 2.82 0.88
N ALA A 319 -9.34 2.65 0.07
CA ALA A 319 -8.13 3.47 0.12
C ALA A 319 -8.10 4.35 -1.14
N SER A 320 -8.73 5.51 -1.07
CA SER A 320 -8.80 6.45 -2.19
C SER A 320 -7.52 7.27 -2.26
N VAL A 321 -6.83 7.21 -3.41
CA VAL A 321 -5.56 7.88 -3.67
C VAL A 321 -5.71 8.90 -4.79
N GLU A 322 -5.09 10.07 -4.60
CA GLU A 322 -4.94 11.12 -5.61
C GLU A 322 -3.44 11.41 -5.77
N THR A 323 -2.83 10.89 -6.83
CA THR A 323 -1.42 11.11 -7.24
C THR A 323 -1.33 11.08 -8.76
N ASP A 324 -0.44 11.87 -9.36
CA ASP A 324 -0.22 11.93 -10.81
C ASP A 324 0.17 10.56 -11.40
N ALA A 325 0.77 9.67 -10.60
CA ALA A 325 1.14 8.32 -11.03
C ALA A 325 -0.06 7.38 -11.21
N VAL A 326 -1.21 7.68 -10.60
CA VAL A 326 -2.42 6.84 -10.63
C VAL A 326 -3.57 7.62 -11.25
N ASN A 327 -4.23 7.03 -12.26
CA ASN A 327 -5.43 7.61 -12.87
C ASN A 327 -5.27 9.09 -13.30
N ALA A 328 -4.05 9.50 -13.68
CA ALA A 328 -3.69 10.87 -14.05
C ALA A 328 -4.10 11.91 -12.98
N GLY A 329 -3.90 11.60 -11.70
CA GLY A 329 -4.20 12.49 -10.58
C GLY A 329 -5.66 12.50 -10.14
N ALA A 330 -6.56 11.80 -10.85
CA ALA A 330 -7.95 11.66 -10.41
C ALA A 330 -8.06 10.61 -9.30
N PRO A 331 -8.99 10.77 -8.33
CA PRO A 331 -9.20 9.79 -7.27
C PRO A 331 -9.39 8.38 -7.81
N ALA A 332 -8.71 7.41 -7.19
CA ALA A 332 -8.82 5.99 -7.51
C ALA A 332 -8.74 5.15 -6.23
N ASN A 333 -9.48 4.04 -6.17
CA ASN A 333 -9.29 3.09 -5.07
C ASN A 333 -7.97 2.34 -5.30
N ALA A 334 -7.20 2.13 -4.24
CA ALA A 334 -5.97 1.35 -4.24
C ALA A 334 -6.10 0.03 -3.45
N ALA A 335 -7.13 -0.11 -2.61
CA ALA A 335 -7.34 -1.32 -1.81
C ALA A 335 -8.15 -2.36 -2.60
N PHE A 336 -7.47 -3.42 -3.03
CA PHE A 336 -8.07 -4.56 -3.73
C PHE A 336 -7.53 -5.86 -3.18
N ASP A 337 -8.28 -6.93 -3.43
CA ASP A 337 -7.82 -8.29 -3.16
C ASP A 337 -6.90 -8.82 -4.26
N SER A 338 -6.38 -10.04 -4.05
CA SER A 338 -5.52 -10.73 -5.01
C SER A 338 -6.19 -11.04 -6.37
N PHE A 339 -7.50 -10.86 -6.48
CA PHE A 339 -8.27 -10.99 -7.72
C PHE A 339 -8.67 -9.62 -8.31
N GLY A 340 -8.20 -8.51 -7.75
CA GLY A 340 -8.51 -7.15 -8.20
C GLY A 340 -9.93 -6.68 -7.84
N ARG A 341 -10.56 -7.30 -6.84
CA ARG A 341 -11.91 -6.91 -6.37
C ARG A 341 -11.80 -5.92 -5.20
N PRO A 342 -12.70 -4.93 -5.09
CA PRO A 342 -12.74 -4.02 -3.94
C PRO A 342 -12.90 -4.76 -2.62
N ILE A 343 -12.34 -4.20 -1.55
CA ILE A 343 -12.44 -4.77 -0.20
C ILE A 343 -13.84 -4.51 0.38
N THR A 344 -14.66 -5.55 0.41
CA THR A 344 -16.03 -5.53 0.93
C THR A 344 -16.27 -6.80 1.77
N VAL A 345 -17.36 -6.91 2.51
CA VAL A 345 -17.73 -8.20 3.16
C VAL A 345 -17.96 -9.34 2.17
N ASN A 346 -18.22 -9.02 0.89
CA ASN A 346 -18.46 -10.01 -0.17
C ASN A 346 -17.17 -10.62 -0.74
N VAL A 347 -16.01 -10.23 -0.22
CA VAL A 347 -14.75 -10.77 -0.71
C VAL A 347 -14.49 -12.20 -0.21
N GLY A 348 -13.93 -13.03 -1.09
CA GLY A 348 -13.80 -14.47 -0.88
C GLY A 348 -12.64 -14.94 0.01
N PHE A 349 -11.99 -14.04 0.75
CA PHE A 349 -10.85 -14.35 1.62
C PHE A 349 -11.09 -14.01 3.09
N PHE A 350 -12.35 -13.76 3.49
CA PHE A 350 -12.70 -13.72 4.90
C PHE A 350 -12.38 -15.10 5.51
N GLU A 351 -11.41 -15.11 6.41
CA GLU A 351 -10.96 -16.32 7.10
C GLU A 351 -11.97 -16.68 8.20
N ASN A 352 -12.36 -17.96 8.30
CA ASN A 352 -13.19 -18.39 9.43
C ASN A 352 -12.49 -18.00 10.74
N PRO A 353 -13.16 -17.38 11.73
CA PRO A 353 -12.51 -16.97 12.97
C PRO A 353 -11.84 -18.10 13.76
N SER A 354 -12.23 -19.35 13.51
CA SER A 354 -11.56 -20.54 14.08
C SER A 354 -10.28 -20.96 13.33
N GLU A 355 -10.07 -20.43 12.13
CA GLU A 355 -8.97 -20.70 11.21
C GLU A 355 -8.09 -19.47 10.98
N TRP A 356 -8.32 -18.38 11.74
CA TRP A 356 -7.55 -17.15 11.61
C TRP A 356 -6.06 -17.41 11.72
N THR A 357 -5.34 -17.02 10.68
CA THR A 357 -3.88 -17.08 10.62
C THR A 357 -3.27 -16.00 11.52
N VAL A 358 -4.01 -14.92 11.76
CA VAL A 358 -3.68 -13.83 12.68
C VAL A 358 -4.56 -13.92 13.94
N PRO A 359 -4.00 -14.26 15.12
CA PRO A 359 -4.79 -14.40 16.33
C PRO A 359 -5.22 -13.02 16.85
N LEU A 360 -6.51 -12.70 16.75
CA LEU A 360 -7.08 -11.52 17.39
C LEU A 360 -7.41 -11.73 18.88
N ASP A 361 -7.13 -12.91 19.44
CA ASP A 361 -7.38 -13.25 20.84
C ASP A 361 -6.80 -12.17 21.79
N GLY A 362 -7.64 -11.64 22.68
CA GLY A 362 -7.25 -10.58 23.62
C GLY A 362 -7.58 -9.17 23.15
N THR A 363 -7.87 -8.98 21.86
CA THR A 363 -8.42 -7.71 21.34
C THR A 363 -9.93 -7.65 21.55
N PRO A 364 -10.52 -6.44 21.60
CA PRO A 364 -11.98 -6.27 21.53
C PRO A 364 -12.61 -6.82 20.24
N PHE A 365 -11.80 -7.12 19.22
CA PHE A 365 -12.24 -7.58 17.91
C PHE A 365 -12.19 -9.11 17.78
N ALA A 366 -11.73 -9.81 18.84
CA ALA A 366 -11.88 -11.25 18.96
C ALA A 366 -13.37 -11.61 18.97
N ALA A 367 -13.84 -12.21 17.89
CA ALA A 367 -15.21 -12.64 17.69
C ALA A 367 -15.72 -13.60 18.79
N ALA A 368 -16.65 -13.14 19.63
CA ALA A 368 -17.48 -14.02 20.46
C ALA A 368 -18.89 -14.15 19.85
N GLU A 369 -19.14 -15.25 19.12
CA GLU A 369 -20.45 -15.84 18.68
C GLU A 369 -21.27 -15.13 17.56
N SER A 370 -21.33 -15.62 16.31
CA SER A 370 -22.20 -15.08 15.22
C SER A 370 -23.51 -15.82 15.10
N ASP A 371 -24.44 -15.13 14.47
CA ASP A 371 -25.65 -15.71 13.94
C ASP A 371 -25.42 -16.30 12.52
N VAL A 372 -26.48 -16.93 12.04
CA VAL A 372 -26.58 -17.79 10.84
C VAL A 372 -26.24 -17.01 9.55
N CYS A 373 -25.68 -17.68 8.53
CA CYS A 373 -25.55 -17.08 7.19
C CYS A 373 -26.89 -16.54 6.66
N THR A 374 -26.81 -15.56 5.76
CA THR A 374 -27.94 -14.88 5.12
C THR A 374 -29.10 -15.82 4.74
N VAL A 375 -30.32 -15.48 5.16
CA VAL A 375 -31.52 -16.30 4.91
C VAL A 375 -32.12 -16.13 3.51
N ASP A 376 -31.73 -15.10 2.76
CA ASP A 376 -32.19 -14.81 1.39
C ASP A 376 -31.08 -14.07 0.58
N PRO A 377 -29.99 -14.75 0.18
CA PRO A 377 -28.92 -14.10 -0.59
C PRO A 377 -29.40 -13.69 -1.99
N ASP A 378 -28.74 -12.70 -2.59
CA ASP A 378 -28.89 -12.41 -4.02
C ASP A 378 -28.71 -13.72 -4.84
N PRO A 379 -29.64 -14.04 -5.77
CA PRO A 379 -29.61 -15.29 -6.53
C PRO A 379 -28.37 -15.47 -7.41
N ASP A 380 -27.68 -14.39 -7.78
CA ASP A 380 -26.44 -14.42 -8.58
C ASP A 380 -25.19 -14.51 -7.71
N CYS A 381 -25.33 -14.50 -6.39
CA CYS A 381 -24.23 -14.57 -5.43
C CYS A 381 -23.96 -15.99 -4.95
N ALA A 382 -22.70 -16.40 -4.99
CA ALA A 382 -22.26 -17.70 -4.50
C ALA A 382 -21.88 -17.59 -3.01
N LEU A 383 -22.74 -18.11 -2.14
CA LEU A 383 -22.40 -18.23 -0.71
C LEU A 383 -21.28 -19.27 -0.51
N PRO A 384 -20.40 -19.06 0.47
CA PRO A 384 -19.40 -20.03 0.85
C PRO A 384 -20.02 -21.38 1.28
N SER A 385 -19.33 -22.49 1.00
CA SER A 385 -19.89 -23.83 1.20
C SER A 385 -20.28 -24.12 2.64
N TYR A 386 -19.58 -23.53 3.61
CA TYR A 386 -19.85 -23.68 5.04
C TYR A 386 -21.21 -23.10 5.44
N CYS A 387 -21.80 -22.17 4.68
CA CYS A 387 -23.14 -21.66 4.95
C CYS A 387 -24.25 -22.72 4.80
N ASN A 388 -23.94 -23.88 4.24
CA ASN A 388 -24.85 -25.02 4.17
C ASN A 388 -24.67 -26.01 5.33
N ASP A 389 -23.71 -25.78 6.23
CA ASP A 389 -23.46 -26.64 7.38
C ASP A 389 -24.47 -26.31 8.52
N PRO A 390 -25.39 -27.23 8.85
CA PRO A 390 -26.37 -26.98 9.91
C PRO A 390 -25.76 -26.99 11.32
N ASP A 391 -24.53 -27.49 11.47
CA ASP A 391 -23.77 -27.55 12.71
C ASP A 391 -22.66 -26.48 12.75
N LEU A 392 -22.69 -25.51 11.83
CA LEU A 392 -21.70 -24.43 11.77
C LEU A 392 -21.67 -23.67 13.10
N ASP A 393 -20.55 -23.80 13.82
CA ASP A 393 -20.21 -22.97 14.97
C ASP A 393 -19.71 -21.61 14.44
N VAL A 394 -20.65 -20.78 13.98
CA VAL A 394 -20.35 -19.48 13.37
C VAL A 394 -20.03 -18.48 14.48
N ARG A 395 -18.81 -17.93 14.47
CA ARG A 395 -18.33 -16.91 15.43
C ARG A 395 -18.47 -15.50 14.84
N ARG A 396 -18.76 -14.51 15.69
CA ARG A 396 -19.32 -13.18 15.33
C ARG A 396 -18.36 -12.37 14.47
N GLY A 397 -18.73 -12.13 13.23
CA GLY A 397 -17.84 -11.44 12.32
C GLY A 397 -16.66 -12.27 11.86
N SER A 398 -15.89 -11.69 10.96
CA SER A 398 -14.70 -12.30 10.38
C SER A 398 -13.80 -11.21 9.81
N GLY A 399 -12.63 -11.58 9.31
CA GLY A 399 -11.64 -10.65 8.82
C GLY A 399 -10.81 -11.21 7.68
N SER A 400 -10.08 -10.32 7.03
CA SER A 400 -9.25 -10.61 5.86
C SER A 400 -7.90 -11.26 6.14
N GLY A 401 -7.45 -11.28 7.40
CA GLY A 401 -6.01 -11.34 7.68
C GLY A 401 -5.31 -10.04 7.28
N TRP A 402 -3.97 -10.02 7.34
CA TRP A 402 -3.18 -8.88 6.87
C TRP A 402 -3.14 -8.82 5.34
N LEU A 403 -3.42 -7.64 4.79
CA LEU A 403 -3.33 -7.31 3.38
C LEU A 403 -2.35 -6.15 3.20
N THR A 404 -1.53 -6.20 2.16
CA THR A 404 -0.65 -5.09 1.78
C THR A 404 -1.21 -4.39 0.55
N THR A 405 -1.34 -3.06 0.62
CA THR A 405 -1.60 -2.21 -0.54
C THR A 405 -0.32 -1.45 -0.90
N THR A 406 0.02 -1.42 -2.19
CA THR A 406 1.13 -0.61 -2.72
C THR A 406 0.61 0.44 -3.69
N VAL A 407 1.07 1.68 -3.57
CA VAL A 407 0.63 2.80 -4.38
C VAL A 407 1.86 3.44 -5.04
N PRO A 408 1.93 3.51 -6.38
CA PRO A 408 3.01 4.25 -7.05
C PRO A 408 2.78 5.76 -6.90
N VAL A 409 3.86 6.53 -6.84
CA VAL A 409 3.85 8.00 -6.80
C VAL A 409 4.89 8.56 -7.76
N VAL A 410 4.73 9.82 -8.16
CA VAL A 410 5.79 10.52 -8.91
C VAL A 410 6.86 10.99 -7.92
N PRO A 411 8.16 10.70 -8.13
CA PRO A 411 9.19 11.15 -7.20
C PRO A 411 9.22 12.67 -7.05
N GLY A 412 9.28 13.16 -5.80
CA GLY A 412 9.20 14.59 -5.49
C GLY A 412 7.80 15.20 -5.54
N GLU A 413 6.76 14.43 -5.87
CA GLU A 413 5.38 14.91 -5.95
C GLU A 413 4.90 15.43 -4.59
N GLN A 414 4.18 16.55 -4.62
CA GLN A 414 3.67 17.21 -3.42
C GLN A 414 2.14 17.16 -3.40
N GLY A 415 1.56 17.02 -2.22
CA GLY A 415 0.12 17.09 -2.03
C GLY A 415 -0.65 15.83 -2.43
N ILE A 416 0.00 14.67 -2.42
CA ILE A 416 -0.63 13.36 -2.64
C ILE A 416 -1.70 13.15 -1.58
N ARG A 417 -2.94 12.84 -1.97
CA ARG A 417 -4.03 12.62 -0.99
C ARG A 417 -4.29 11.13 -0.84
N LEU A 418 -4.16 10.62 0.37
CA LEU A 418 -4.58 9.27 0.76
C LEU A 418 -5.77 9.38 1.72
N LYS A 419 -6.91 8.83 1.34
CA LYS A 419 -8.11 8.76 2.18
C LYS A 419 -8.50 7.31 2.43
N LEU A 420 -8.41 6.90 3.68
CA LEU A 420 -8.92 5.63 4.20
C LEU A 420 -10.37 5.86 4.63
N SER A 421 -11.31 5.01 4.24
CA SER A 421 -12.76 5.17 4.53
C SER A 421 -13.48 3.86 4.72
#